data_AF-A0A4Y1QS99-F1
#
_entry.id   AF-A0A4Y1QS99-F1
#
_cell.length_a   1.000
_cell.length_b   1.000
_cell.length_c   1.000
_cell.angle_alpha   90.00
_cell.angle_beta   90.00
_cell.angle_gamma   90.00
#
_symmetry.space_group_name_H-M   'P 1'
#
loop_
_entity.id
_entity.type
_entity.pdbx_description
1 polymer ?
#
loop_
_entity_poly.entity_id
_entity_poly.type
_entity_poly.pdbx_seq_one_letter_code
_entity_poly.pdbx_strand_id
1 'polypeptide(L)'
;MRENQAADPQLPGSPKTPTSNLIRFQSPPSLLPSPLVQIIVNNKLRVERESCLALRKSEQWRGLLILLLISHSPKKGGSQRHRRLKLRSNFTFAPPLHHHNPIPFDPLVADIERRLEDRKWEQQHFDLNDSAPAAESQPEWEDFMNAEDYLNDEERFNVTNRLLLLFPKVDVDPADGFITEDELTQWNLKQAQKEVLHRTQRDMELHDKNRDGFVSFAEYQPPSWVQNADNNSFGYDMGWWKEEHFNASDADGDGLLNITEFNDFLHPADSKNPKLLQWLCKEEVRERDTDKDEKINFKEFFHGLFDLVRNYEEENHNSSHQFDDSMEAPARNLFAQLDKDGDGYLSDAELLPIIGKIHPSEHYYAKQQADYIISQADTDKDGRLTLTEMIENPYVFYSAIFNDDEEEDYEFHDEFR
;
A
#
# COMPACT_ATOMS: atom_id res chain seq x y z
N MET A 1 16.26 1.95 -63.48
CA MET A 1 17.26 1.90 -64.57
C MET A 1 18.56 2.39 -63.97
N ARG A 2 19.51 1.50 -63.61
CA ARG A 2 20.69 1.08 -64.42
C ARG A 2 21.48 2.30 -64.93
N GLU A 3 22.80 2.48 -64.77
CA GLU A 3 23.92 1.56 -64.52
C GLU A 3 25.21 2.38 -64.25
N ASN A 4 26.11 1.78 -63.46
CA ASN A 4 27.57 1.67 -63.60
C ASN A 4 28.48 2.88 -63.93
N GLN A 5 29.52 3.05 -63.09
CA GLN A 5 30.90 2.75 -63.51
C GLN A 5 31.84 2.50 -62.32
N ALA A 6 32.64 1.45 -62.45
CA ALA A 6 33.66 0.94 -61.55
C ALA A 6 34.98 0.74 -62.32
N ALA A 7 36.03 0.34 -61.57
CA ALA A 7 37.37 -0.16 -61.98
C ALA A 7 38.50 0.91 -62.03
N ASP A 8 39.72 0.69 -61.54
CA ASP A 8 40.38 -0.46 -60.88
C ASP A 8 41.77 -0.03 -60.28
N PRO A 9 42.47 -0.90 -59.51
CA PRO A 9 43.58 -0.58 -58.59
C PRO A 9 44.99 -0.94 -59.10
N GLN A 10 46.03 -0.58 -58.34
CA GLN A 10 47.35 -1.23 -58.38
C GLN A 10 48.03 -1.36 -56.99
N LEU A 11 48.52 -2.59 -56.74
CA LEU A 11 49.47 -3.08 -55.71
C LEU A 11 50.87 -3.26 -56.36
N PRO A 12 51.92 -3.80 -55.70
CA PRO A 12 52.42 -3.73 -54.32
C PRO A 12 53.96 -3.41 -54.25
N GLY A 13 54.52 -3.26 -53.04
CA GLY A 13 55.98 -3.26 -52.84
C GLY A 13 56.44 -3.42 -51.39
N SER A 14 57.11 -4.54 -51.09
CA SER A 14 58.02 -4.79 -49.96
C SER A 14 59.27 -5.51 -50.54
N PRO A 15 60.39 -5.82 -49.83
CA PRO A 15 60.72 -5.70 -48.39
C PRO A 15 62.16 -5.17 -48.10
N LYS A 16 62.58 -5.10 -46.82
CA LYS A 16 63.90 -5.55 -46.27
C LYS A 16 64.18 -5.03 -44.84
N THR A 17 64.57 -5.96 -43.94
CA THR A 17 65.38 -5.73 -42.71
C THR A 17 66.86 -6.04 -43.02
N PRO A 18 67.85 -5.60 -42.21
CA PRO A 18 68.36 -6.48 -41.13
C PRO A 18 69.05 -5.79 -39.90
N THR A 19 69.38 -6.66 -38.92
CA THR A 19 70.57 -6.72 -38.04
C THR A 19 70.63 -6.12 -36.61
N SER A 20 71.22 -6.96 -35.76
CA SER A 20 71.33 -7.04 -34.30
C SER A 20 72.45 -6.21 -33.65
N ASN A 21 72.46 -6.08 -32.32
CA ASN A 21 73.69 -6.23 -31.52
C ASN A 21 73.45 -6.54 -30.02
N LEU A 22 74.22 -7.51 -29.53
CA LEU A 22 74.36 -8.04 -28.16
C LEU A 22 75.64 -7.45 -27.54
N ILE A 23 75.67 -7.09 -26.24
CA ILE A 23 76.91 -7.11 -25.43
C ILE A 23 76.60 -7.56 -23.99
N ARG A 24 77.38 -8.54 -23.50
CA ARG A 24 77.46 -9.07 -22.13
C ARG A 24 78.93 -9.09 -21.68
N PHE A 25 79.14 -9.29 -20.37
CA PHE A 25 80.38 -9.62 -19.60
C PHE A 25 81.06 -8.40 -18.95
N GLN A 26 81.61 -8.42 -17.72
CA GLN A 26 82.06 -9.49 -16.82
C GLN A 26 82.34 -8.88 -15.41
N SER A 27 82.24 -9.67 -14.34
CA SER A 27 82.85 -9.47 -13.00
C SER A 27 84.01 -10.50 -12.82
N PRO A 28 84.84 -10.57 -11.74
CA PRO A 28 85.03 -9.79 -10.48
C PRO A 28 86.56 -9.45 -10.26
N PRO A 29 87.20 -9.22 -9.06
CA PRO A 29 87.22 -10.06 -7.84
C PRO A 29 87.20 -9.30 -6.46
N SER A 30 87.17 -10.12 -5.41
CA SER A 30 86.99 -9.88 -3.97
C SER A 30 88.19 -9.28 -3.19
N LEU A 31 87.90 -8.45 -2.18
CA LEU A 31 88.78 -8.14 -1.04
C LEU A 31 87.95 -7.92 0.25
N LEU A 32 88.47 -8.44 1.37
CA LEU A 32 87.88 -8.53 2.71
C LEU A 32 87.66 -7.16 3.39
N PRO A 33 86.76 -7.07 4.40
CA PRO A 33 86.15 -5.80 4.80
C PRO A 33 86.97 -4.93 5.75
N SER A 34 86.91 -3.63 5.48
CA SER A 34 87.34 -2.50 6.30
C SER A 34 86.56 -2.39 7.63
N PRO A 35 87.13 -1.80 8.70
CA PRO A 35 86.52 -1.63 10.04
C PRO A 35 85.16 -0.90 10.08
N LEU A 36 84.65 -0.41 8.95
CA LEU A 36 83.29 0.12 8.79
C LEU A 36 82.18 -0.96 8.81
N VAL A 37 82.49 -2.23 8.51
CA VAL A 37 81.49 -3.31 8.52
C VAL A 37 81.09 -3.72 9.95
N GLN A 38 81.98 -3.57 10.93
CA GLN A 38 81.66 -3.84 12.34
C GLN A 38 80.70 -2.79 12.94
N ILE A 39 80.70 -1.56 12.42
CA ILE A 39 79.82 -0.47 12.87
C ILE A 39 78.40 -0.67 12.32
N ILE A 40 78.26 -1.17 11.08
CA ILE A 40 76.95 -1.43 10.46
C ILE A 40 76.24 -2.62 11.13
N VAL A 41 76.98 -3.68 11.51
CA VAL A 41 76.40 -4.83 12.22
C VAL A 41 75.93 -4.45 13.63
N ASN A 42 76.69 -3.62 14.35
CA ASN A 42 76.31 -3.15 15.69
C ASN A 42 75.13 -2.16 15.67
N ASN A 43 74.98 -1.35 14.62
CA ASN A 43 73.79 -0.51 14.46
C ASN A 43 72.55 -1.32 14.06
N LYS A 44 72.69 -2.42 13.31
CA LYS A 44 71.54 -3.27 12.93
C LYS A 44 70.97 -4.07 14.11
N LEU A 45 71.81 -4.52 15.06
CA LEU A 45 71.37 -5.19 16.29
C LEU A 45 70.75 -4.25 17.34
N ARG A 46 71.06 -2.95 17.28
CA ARG A 46 70.41 -1.93 18.14
C ARG A 46 69.01 -1.57 17.65
N VAL A 47 68.80 -1.52 16.33
CA VAL A 47 67.48 -1.22 15.72
C VAL A 47 66.48 -2.37 15.94
N GLU A 48 66.92 -3.63 15.96
CA GLU A 48 66.02 -4.77 16.23
C GLU A 48 65.60 -4.88 17.71
N ARG A 49 66.44 -4.45 18.68
CA ARG A 49 66.07 -4.43 20.10
C ARG A 49 65.10 -3.29 20.45
N GLU A 50 65.16 -2.16 19.76
CA GLU A 50 64.17 -1.08 19.94
C GLU A 50 62.83 -1.40 19.25
N SER A 51 62.84 -2.21 18.18
CA SER A 51 61.62 -2.65 17.48
C SER A 51 60.76 -3.63 18.32
N CYS A 52 61.37 -4.52 19.11
CA CYS A 52 60.63 -5.46 19.97
C CYS A 52 60.05 -4.82 21.26
N LEU A 53 60.63 -3.71 21.75
CA LEU A 53 60.09 -2.95 22.89
C LEU A 53 58.97 -1.97 22.48
N ALA A 54 58.97 -1.52 21.21
CA ALA A 54 57.87 -0.74 20.64
C ALA A 54 56.63 -1.61 20.33
N LEU A 55 56.81 -2.88 19.93
CA LEU A 55 55.71 -3.78 19.63
C LEU A 55 54.90 -4.20 20.88
N ARG A 56 55.52 -4.32 22.06
CA ARG A 56 54.80 -4.70 23.30
C ARG A 56 54.06 -3.53 23.98
N LYS A 57 54.34 -2.28 23.61
CA LYS A 57 53.54 -1.10 24.02
C LYS A 57 52.42 -0.78 23.04
N SER A 58 52.48 -1.27 21.79
CA SER A 58 51.43 -1.03 20.79
C SER A 58 50.12 -1.81 21.05
N GLU A 59 50.15 -2.91 21.80
CA GLU A 59 48.94 -3.71 22.08
C GLU A 59 48.11 -3.17 23.26
N GLN A 60 48.74 -2.54 24.25
CA GLN A 60 48.04 -1.89 25.38
C GLN A 60 47.36 -0.57 24.96
N TRP A 61 47.97 0.17 24.02
CA TRP A 61 47.33 1.36 23.45
C TRP A 61 46.34 1.02 22.33
N ARG A 62 46.42 -0.15 21.67
CA ARG A 62 45.37 -0.63 20.75
C ARG A 62 44.09 -0.97 21.50
N GLY A 63 44.16 -1.60 22.68
CA GLY A 63 42.97 -1.87 23.51
C GLY A 63 42.30 -0.59 24.03
N LEU A 64 43.09 0.39 24.47
CA LEU A 64 42.58 1.69 24.95
C LEU A 64 42.09 2.60 23.81
N LEU A 65 42.73 2.57 22.63
CA LEU A 65 42.24 3.30 21.45
C LEU A 65 40.98 2.65 20.87
N ILE A 66 40.83 1.32 20.92
CA ILE A 66 39.59 0.63 20.54
C ILE A 66 38.46 0.98 21.53
N LEU A 67 38.72 1.05 22.84
CA LEU A 67 37.73 1.50 23.83
C LEU A 67 37.39 3.00 23.73
N LEU A 68 38.33 3.86 23.32
CA LEU A 68 38.09 5.28 23.05
C LEU A 68 37.39 5.52 21.70
N LEU A 69 37.64 4.67 20.70
CA LEU A 69 36.93 4.70 19.41
C LEU A 69 35.53 4.06 19.50
N ILE A 70 35.26 3.22 20.51
CA ILE A 70 33.91 2.74 20.83
C ILE A 70 33.10 3.79 21.63
N SER A 71 33.74 4.69 22.38
CA SER A 71 33.07 5.75 23.17
C SER A 71 32.98 7.11 22.48
N HIS A 72 33.74 7.33 21.40
CA HIS A 72 33.53 8.42 20.45
C HIS A 72 33.26 7.85 19.06
N SER A 73 32.19 7.05 18.96
CA SER A 73 31.49 6.91 17.70
C SER A 73 31.08 8.31 17.25
N PRO A 74 31.36 8.75 16.01
CA PRO A 74 30.70 9.95 15.51
C PRO A 74 29.22 9.72 15.73
N LYS A 75 28.53 10.68 16.37
CA LYS A 75 27.07 10.67 16.37
C LYS A 75 26.69 10.50 14.90
N LYS A 76 26.29 9.27 14.53
CA LYS A 76 25.58 9.04 13.29
C LYS A 76 24.49 10.10 13.31
N GLY A 77 24.51 11.00 12.33
CA GLY A 77 23.30 11.74 12.00
C GLY A 77 22.18 10.71 12.00
N GLY A 78 21.09 11.02 12.71
CA GLY A 78 20.06 10.05 13.09
C GLY A 78 19.86 9.05 11.97
N SER A 79 20.15 7.79 12.25
CA SER A 79 19.85 6.71 11.32
C SER A 79 18.37 6.83 11.04
N GLN A 80 17.99 7.37 9.88
CA GLN A 80 16.74 7.00 9.24
C GLN A 80 16.78 5.48 9.23
N ARG A 81 16.04 4.85 10.14
CA ARG A 81 15.85 3.41 10.10
C ARG A 81 15.20 3.19 8.74
N HIS A 82 15.88 2.54 7.80
CA HIS A 82 15.24 2.13 6.56
C HIS A 82 14.07 1.24 6.98
N ARG A 83 12.85 1.79 6.94
CA ARG A 83 11.65 1.01 7.19
C ARG A 83 11.47 0.11 5.98
N ARG A 84 11.34 -1.19 6.21
CA ARG A 84 11.16 -2.19 5.14
C ARG A 84 9.75 -2.03 4.57
N LEU A 85 9.63 -1.91 3.25
CA LEU A 85 8.36 -2.01 2.54
C LEU A 85 7.84 -3.45 2.67
N LYS A 86 6.67 -3.64 3.26
CA LYS A 86 6.03 -4.95 3.40
C LYS A 86 4.74 -4.96 2.60
N LEU A 87 4.61 -5.91 1.69
CA LEU A 87 3.36 -6.10 0.97
C LEU A 87 2.35 -6.72 1.92
N ARG A 88 1.07 -6.41 1.71
CA ARG A 88 0.01 -6.97 2.55
C ARG A 88 -0.06 -8.49 2.39
N SER A 89 -0.04 -9.20 3.51
CA SER A 89 -0.07 -10.67 3.54
C SER A 89 -1.51 -11.20 3.49
N ASN A 90 -2.45 -10.52 4.15
CA ASN A 90 -3.85 -10.92 4.30
C ASN A 90 -4.73 -10.21 3.27
N PHE A 91 -4.90 -10.81 2.10
CA PHE A 91 -5.93 -10.40 1.17
C PHE A 91 -7.24 -11.07 1.59
N THR A 92 -8.08 -10.32 2.30
CA THR A 92 -9.42 -10.78 2.67
C THR A 92 -10.34 -10.59 1.48
N PHE A 93 -10.79 -11.70 0.88
CA PHE A 93 -11.74 -11.70 -0.24
C PHE A 93 -13.21 -11.63 0.21
N ALA A 94 -13.46 -11.52 1.51
CA ALA A 94 -14.79 -11.23 2.05
C ALA A 94 -15.02 -9.70 2.06
N PRO A 95 -16.27 -9.22 1.85
CA PRO A 95 -16.59 -7.80 1.96
C PRO A 95 -16.17 -7.31 3.36
N PRO A 96 -15.32 -6.27 3.48
CA PRO A 96 -14.87 -5.81 4.78
C PRO A 96 -16.06 -5.20 5.51
N LEU A 97 -16.48 -5.81 6.61
CA LEU A 97 -17.61 -5.30 7.38
C LEU A 97 -17.30 -3.94 8.02
N HIS A 98 -16.06 -3.63 8.41
CA HIS A 98 -15.76 -2.33 9.05
C HIS A 98 -14.31 -1.81 8.92
N HIS A 99 -13.46 -2.36 8.06
CA HIS A 99 -12.06 -1.90 7.91
C HIS A 99 -11.76 -1.55 6.46
N HIS A 100 -11.66 -0.24 6.17
CA HIS A 100 -11.16 0.23 4.89
C HIS A 100 -9.65 0.08 4.84
N ASN A 101 -9.18 -0.62 3.82
CA ASN A 101 -7.78 -0.93 3.62
C ASN A 101 -7.15 0.23 2.83
N PRO A 102 -6.13 0.94 3.37
CA PRO A 102 -5.58 2.11 2.70
C PRO A 102 -5.07 1.77 1.30
N ILE A 103 -5.19 2.67 0.33
CA ILE A 103 -4.84 2.36 -1.06
C ILE A 103 -3.38 2.76 -1.32
N PRO A 104 -2.57 1.93 -2.01
CA PRO A 104 -1.20 2.32 -2.34
C PRO A 104 -1.16 3.62 -3.14
N PHE A 105 -0.39 4.58 -2.65
CA PHE A 105 -0.17 5.86 -3.34
C PHE A 105 0.47 5.68 -4.71
N ASP A 106 1.39 4.72 -4.82
CA ASP A 106 2.16 4.46 -6.02
C ASP A 106 1.48 3.38 -6.90
N PRO A 107 1.07 3.70 -8.14
CA PRO A 107 0.44 2.74 -9.05
C PRO A 107 1.31 1.51 -9.35
N LEU A 108 2.64 1.62 -9.30
CA LEU A 108 3.50 0.45 -9.50
C LEU A 108 3.41 -0.52 -8.31
N VAL A 109 3.30 0.02 -7.10
CA VAL A 109 3.08 -0.81 -5.90
C VAL A 109 1.70 -1.44 -5.97
N ALA A 110 0.67 -0.66 -6.33
CA ALA A 110 -0.68 -1.17 -6.53
C ALA A 110 -0.74 -2.30 -7.57
N ASP A 111 -0.01 -2.18 -8.68
CA ASP A 111 0.07 -3.23 -9.70
C ASP A 111 0.77 -4.50 -9.20
N ILE A 112 1.78 -4.36 -8.33
CA ILE A 112 2.44 -5.51 -7.69
C ILE A 112 1.47 -6.21 -6.73
N GLU A 113 0.78 -5.46 -5.87
CA GLU A 113 -0.23 -6.01 -4.95
C GLU A 113 -1.36 -6.71 -5.70
N ARG A 114 -1.93 -6.06 -6.72
CA ARG A 114 -3.02 -6.58 -7.54
C ARG A 114 -2.68 -7.93 -8.17
N ARG A 115 -1.47 -8.08 -8.74
CA ARG A 115 -1.02 -9.35 -9.34
C ARG A 115 -0.86 -10.47 -8.32
N LEU A 116 -0.46 -10.13 -7.10
CA LEU A 116 -0.36 -11.10 -6.00
C LEU A 116 -1.75 -11.51 -5.51
N GLU A 117 -2.67 -10.55 -5.41
CA GLU A 117 -4.08 -10.82 -5.13
C GLU A 117 -4.69 -11.74 -6.19
N ASP A 118 -4.49 -11.44 -7.47
CA ASP A 118 -5.04 -12.21 -8.59
C ASP A 118 -4.60 -13.67 -8.54
N ARG A 119 -3.31 -13.92 -8.31
CA ARG A 119 -2.81 -15.28 -8.17
C ARG A 119 -3.46 -16.02 -7.01
N LYS A 120 -3.57 -15.38 -5.84
CA LYS A 120 -4.19 -16.00 -4.65
C LYS A 120 -5.68 -16.26 -4.89
N TRP A 121 -6.37 -15.32 -5.53
CA TRP A 121 -7.78 -15.46 -5.88
C TRP A 121 -7.99 -16.61 -6.87
N GLU A 122 -7.17 -16.69 -7.92
CA GLU A 122 -7.20 -17.78 -8.91
C GLU A 122 -7.00 -19.13 -8.24
N GLN A 123 -6.02 -19.25 -7.34
CA GLN A 123 -5.77 -20.49 -6.60
C GLN A 123 -6.95 -20.93 -5.72
N GLN A 124 -7.67 -19.98 -5.12
CA GLN A 124 -8.81 -20.28 -4.24
C GLN A 124 -10.08 -20.65 -5.02
N HIS A 125 -10.30 -20.06 -6.18
CA HIS A 125 -11.55 -20.21 -6.95
C HIS A 125 -11.43 -21.18 -8.12
N PHE A 126 -10.22 -21.40 -8.63
CA PHE A 126 -9.92 -22.34 -9.69
C PHE A 126 -8.87 -23.33 -9.17
N ASP A 127 -9.30 -24.54 -8.78
CA ASP A 127 -8.39 -25.63 -8.44
C ASP A 127 -7.41 -25.89 -9.60
N LEU A 128 -6.20 -25.33 -9.54
CA LEU A 128 -5.11 -25.59 -10.50
C LEU A 128 -4.53 -27.01 -10.37
N ASN A 129 -5.23 -27.92 -9.68
CA ASN A 129 -4.75 -29.26 -9.33
C ASN A 129 -5.10 -30.35 -10.35
N ASP A 130 -5.92 -30.05 -11.36
CA ASP A 130 -6.15 -30.95 -12.49
C ASP A 130 -5.33 -30.53 -13.71
N SER A 131 -4.14 -31.13 -13.84
CA SER A 131 -3.30 -31.21 -15.06
C SER A 131 -2.16 -30.20 -15.22
N ALA A 132 -1.20 -30.18 -14.30
CA ALA A 132 0.18 -29.79 -14.63
C ALA A 132 1.16 -30.93 -14.30
N PRO A 133 1.98 -31.41 -15.26
CA PRO A 133 3.01 -32.41 -14.97
C PRO A 133 4.03 -31.85 -13.96
N ALA A 134 4.49 -32.71 -13.06
CA ALA A 134 5.31 -32.42 -11.87
C ALA A 134 6.73 -31.85 -12.13
N ALA A 135 6.88 -30.82 -12.96
CA ALA A 135 8.16 -30.22 -13.33
C ALA A 135 8.21 -28.69 -13.25
N GLU A 136 7.20 -28.02 -12.68
CA GLU A 136 7.30 -26.61 -12.30
C GLU A 136 6.87 -26.48 -10.84
N SER A 137 7.85 -26.46 -9.94
CA SER A 137 7.66 -26.08 -8.55
C SER A 137 7.03 -24.68 -8.49
N GLN A 138 5.89 -24.56 -7.81
CA GLN A 138 5.15 -23.32 -7.58
C GLN A 138 6.09 -22.18 -7.10
N PRO A 139 6.10 -21.01 -7.77
CA PRO A 139 6.84 -19.85 -7.31
C PRO A 139 5.95 -19.07 -6.33
N GLU A 140 5.66 -19.64 -5.15
CA GLU A 140 4.77 -18.97 -4.19
C GLU A 140 5.55 -18.06 -3.26
N TRP A 141 6.37 -18.62 -2.38
CA TRP A 141 7.19 -17.84 -1.45
C TRP A 141 8.29 -17.06 -2.16
N GLU A 142 8.83 -17.60 -3.26
CA GLU A 142 9.85 -16.94 -4.05
C GLU A 142 9.32 -15.67 -4.74
N ASP A 143 8.05 -15.63 -5.16
CA ASP A 143 7.49 -14.44 -5.81
C ASP A 143 7.10 -13.36 -4.80
N PHE A 144 6.60 -13.72 -3.61
CA PHE A 144 6.42 -12.76 -2.50
C PHE A 144 7.76 -12.20 -2.03
N MET A 145 8.76 -13.08 -1.81
CA MET A 145 10.13 -12.66 -1.48
C MET A 145 10.71 -11.78 -2.58
N ASN A 146 10.53 -12.11 -3.85
CA ASN A 146 11.03 -11.31 -4.98
C ASN A 146 10.33 -9.95 -5.09
N ALA A 147 9.02 -9.87 -4.85
CA ALA A 147 8.29 -8.60 -4.87
C ALA A 147 8.70 -7.68 -3.70
N GLU A 148 8.80 -8.21 -2.48
CA GLU A 148 9.32 -7.44 -1.34
C GLU A 148 10.80 -7.09 -1.51
N ASP A 149 11.63 -8.03 -1.96
CA ASP A 149 13.04 -7.79 -2.23
C ASP A 149 13.21 -6.72 -3.30
N TYR A 150 12.36 -6.72 -4.34
CA TYR A 150 12.34 -5.67 -5.34
C TYR A 150 12.01 -4.29 -4.73
N LEU A 151 10.97 -4.20 -3.88
CA LEU A 151 10.57 -2.95 -3.23
C LEU A 151 11.65 -2.43 -2.26
N ASN A 152 12.40 -3.34 -1.63
CA ASN A 152 13.44 -2.99 -0.66
C ASN A 152 14.85 -2.88 -1.26
N ASP A 153 15.02 -3.14 -2.56
CA ASP A 153 16.27 -2.97 -3.28
C ASP A 153 16.36 -1.53 -3.82
N GLU A 154 17.18 -0.67 -3.19
CA GLU A 154 17.33 0.74 -3.57
C GLU A 154 17.85 0.96 -5.01
N GLU A 155 18.52 -0.04 -5.61
CA GLU A 155 18.98 0.03 -7.00
C GLU A 155 17.82 -0.23 -7.97
N ARG A 156 16.82 -1.03 -7.55
CA ARG A 156 15.66 -1.42 -8.37
C ARG A 156 14.43 -0.56 -8.11
N PHE A 157 14.15 -0.24 -6.85
CA PHE A 157 13.03 0.56 -6.39
C PHE A 157 13.50 1.75 -5.56
N ASN A 158 13.87 2.82 -6.27
CA ASN A 158 14.27 4.06 -5.64
C ASN A 158 13.05 4.95 -5.36
N VAL A 159 12.61 4.98 -4.10
CA VAL A 159 11.43 5.74 -3.65
C VAL A 159 11.51 7.22 -4.02
N THR A 160 12.66 7.86 -3.86
CA THR A 160 12.85 9.27 -4.26
C THR A 160 12.57 9.49 -5.74
N ASN A 161 13.11 8.62 -6.60
CA ASN A 161 12.85 8.68 -8.05
C ASN A 161 11.38 8.39 -8.38
N ARG A 162 10.72 7.50 -7.63
CA ARG A 162 9.28 7.26 -7.78
C ARG A 162 8.49 8.54 -7.52
N LEU A 163 8.73 9.21 -6.39
CA LEU A 163 8.04 10.45 -6.03
C LEU A 163 8.29 11.56 -7.05
N LEU A 164 9.53 11.70 -7.56
CA LEU A 164 9.85 12.62 -8.67
C LEU A 164 9.00 12.38 -9.93
N LEU A 165 8.73 11.12 -10.26
CA LEU A 165 7.92 10.74 -11.43
C LEU A 165 6.41 10.87 -11.18
N LEU A 166 5.98 10.76 -9.93
CA LEU A 166 4.57 10.82 -9.54
C LEU A 166 4.09 12.26 -9.32
N PHE A 167 4.94 13.14 -8.77
CA PHE A 167 4.61 14.53 -8.48
C PHE A 167 3.84 15.23 -9.62
N PRO A 168 4.35 15.33 -10.87
CA PRO A 168 3.66 16.02 -11.95
C PRO A 168 2.40 15.30 -12.47
N LYS A 169 2.09 14.10 -11.96
CA LYS A 169 0.83 13.39 -12.26
C LYS A 169 -0.25 13.68 -11.22
N VAL A 170 0.15 14.17 -10.04
CA VAL A 170 -0.75 14.56 -8.96
C VAL A 170 -1.04 16.06 -9.05
N ASP A 171 -0.01 16.89 -9.26
CA ASP A 171 -0.09 18.34 -9.49
C ASP A 171 -0.66 18.62 -10.90
N VAL A 172 -1.98 18.84 -11.01
CA VAL A 172 -2.69 18.92 -12.29
C VAL A 172 -3.73 20.04 -12.37
N ASP A 173 -4.26 20.56 -11.27
CA ASP A 173 -5.34 21.57 -11.28
C ASP A 173 -5.24 22.61 -10.15
N PRO A 174 -4.48 23.70 -10.35
CA PRO A 174 -3.57 23.96 -11.46
C PRO A 174 -2.21 23.30 -11.26
N ALA A 175 -1.54 22.90 -12.35
CA ALA A 175 -0.14 22.46 -12.30
C ALA A 175 0.81 23.61 -11.90
N ASP A 176 0.92 23.90 -10.61
CA ASP A 176 1.58 25.08 -10.05
C ASP A 176 2.81 24.76 -9.20
N GLY A 177 3.17 23.48 -9.10
CA GLY A 177 4.30 23.00 -8.31
C GLY A 177 3.96 22.75 -6.85
N PHE A 178 2.68 22.74 -6.48
CA PHE A 178 2.17 22.36 -5.18
C PHE A 178 1.09 21.31 -5.32
N ILE A 179 1.15 20.25 -4.52
CA ILE A 179 0.05 19.29 -4.42
C ILE A 179 -0.88 19.74 -3.30
N THR A 180 -2.11 20.04 -3.66
CA THR A 180 -3.18 20.37 -2.71
C THR A 180 -3.84 19.11 -2.11
N GLU A 181 -4.58 19.29 -1.01
CA GLU A 181 -5.45 18.25 -0.44
C GLU A 181 -6.40 17.66 -1.48
N ASP A 182 -7.01 18.52 -2.31
CA ASP A 182 -7.98 18.11 -3.32
C ASP A 182 -7.32 17.24 -4.41
N GLU A 183 -6.17 17.66 -4.93
CA GLU A 183 -5.43 16.86 -5.94
C GLU A 183 -4.97 15.52 -5.39
N LEU A 184 -4.47 15.49 -4.15
CA LEU A 184 -4.05 14.27 -3.49
C LEU A 184 -5.25 13.35 -3.20
N THR A 185 -6.39 13.92 -2.81
CA THR A 185 -7.66 13.19 -2.63
C THR A 185 -8.11 12.57 -3.94
N GLN A 186 -8.14 13.35 -5.03
CA GLN A 186 -8.49 12.86 -6.35
C GLN A 186 -7.54 11.76 -6.84
N TRP A 187 -6.24 11.91 -6.57
CA TRP A 187 -5.24 10.89 -6.89
C TRP A 187 -5.49 9.57 -6.18
N ASN A 188 -5.70 9.62 -4.86
CA ASN A 188 -5.98 8.46 -4.02
C ASN A 188 -7.30 7.80 -4.43
N LEU A 189 -8.36 8.59 -4.63
CA LEU A 189 -9.67 8.12 -5.07
C LEU A 189 -9.57 7.39 -6.42
N LYS A 190 -8.78 7.91 -7.36
CA LYS A 190 -8.57 7.27 -8.66
C LYS A 190 -7.85 5.92 -8.53
N GLN A 191 -6.93 5.77 -7.58
CA GLN A 191 -6.34 4.45 -7.33
C GLN A 191 -7.35 3.51 -6.67
N ALA A 192 -8.13 4.01 -5.71
CA ALA A 192 -9.16 3.26 -5.01
C ALA A 192 -10.21 2.70 -5.98
N GLN A 193 -10.75 3.54 -6.86
CA GLN A 193 -11.73 3.15 -7.87
C GLN A 193 -11.21 2.06 -8.82
N LYS A 194 -9.92 2.10 -9.18
CA LYS A 194 -9.33 1.03 -10.01
C LYS A 194 -9.27 -0.29 -9.26
N GLU A 195 -8.94 -0.25 -7.97
CA GLU A 195 -8.87 -1.43 -7.12
C GLU A 195 -10.24 -2.05 -6.91
N VAL A 196 -11.21 -1.22 -6.53
CA VAL A 196 -12.62 -1.60 -6.36
C VAL A 196 -13.19 -2.22 -7.65
N LEU A 197 -12.95 -1.58 -8.80
CA LEU A 197 -13.44 -2.08 -10.09
C LEU A 197 -12.77 -3.40 -10.49
N HIS A 198 -11.46 -3.54 -10.23
CA HIS A 198 -10.74 -4.79 -10.53
C HIS A 198 -11.25 -5.95 -9.67
N ARG A 199 -11.53 -5.72 -8.38
CA ARG A 199 -12.17 -6.71 -7.51
C ARG A 199 -13.58 -7.05 -7.96
N THR A 200 -14.37 -6.04 -8.31
CA THR A 200 -15.71 -6.23 -8.89
C THR A 200 -15.67 -7.07 -10.15
N GLN A 201 -14.67 -6.88 -11.02
CA GLN A 201 -14.53 -7.68 -12.24
C GLN A 201 -14.30 -9.17 -11.92
N ARG A 202 -13.50 -9.49 -10.90
CA ARG A 202 -13.31 -10.87 -10.43
C ARG A 202 -14.60 -11.46 -9.87
N ASP A 203 -15.33 -10.69 -9.06
CA ASP A 203 -16.62 -11.12 -8.54
C ASP A 203 -17.62 -11.35 -9.67
N MET A 204 -17.61 -10.51 -10.71
CA MET A 204 -18.44 -10.70 -11.89
C MET A 204 -18.10 -12.01 -12.60
N GLU A 205 -16.82 -12.39 -12.73
CA GLU A 205 -16.41 -13.66 -13.35
C GLU A 205 -16.96 -14.91 -12.61
N LEU A 206 -17.20 -14.81 -11.30
CA LEU A 206 -17.80 -15.89 -10.52
C LEU A 206 -19.32 -16.02 -10.75
N HIS A 207 -19.98 -14.91 -11.06
CA HIS A 207 -21.44 -14.86 -11.19
C HIS A 207 -21.91 -14.93 -12.64
N ASP A 208 -21.17 -14.38 -13.61
CA ASP A 208 -21.45 -14.45 -15.05
C ASP A 208 -21.18 -15.87 -15.60
N LYS A 209 -22.12 -16.77 -15.33
CA LYS A 209 -22.05 -18.19 -15.71
C LYS A 209 -22.21 -18.38 -17.21
N ASN A 210 -22.98 -17.52 -17.85
CA ASN A 210 -23.29 -17.62 -19.27
C ASN A 210 -22.25 -16.92 -20.17
N ARG A 211 -21.39 -16.07 -19.57
CA ARG A 211 -20.30 -15.30 -20.19
C ARG A 211 -20.78 -14.24 -21.18
N ASP A 212 -21.89 -13.57 -20.89
CA ASP A 212 -22.41 -12.46 -21.69
C ASP A 212 -21.85 -11.10 -21.26
N GLY A 213 -21.09 -11.05 -20.17
CA GLY A 213 -20.52 -9.82 -19.60
C GLY A 213 -21.47 -9.07 -18.67
N PHE A 214 -22.58 -9.70 -18.28
CA PHE A 214 -23.56 -9.16 -17.34
C PHE A 214 -23.84 -10.15 -16.21
N VAL A 215 -24.45 -9.66 -15.13
CA VAL A 215 -24.92 -10.51 -14.04
C VAL A 215 -26.42 -10.39 -13.93
N SER A 216 -27.15 -11.47 -14.19
CA SER A 216 -28.58 -11.54 -13.90
C SER A 216 -28.85 -11.85 -12.42
N PHE A 217 -30.05 -11.49 -11.94
CA PHE A 217 -30.46 -11.84 -10.57
C PHE A 217 -30.42 -13.35 -10.31
N ALA A 218 -30.74 -14.15 -11.32
CA ALA A 218 -30.66 -15.60 -11.26
C ALA A 218 -29.21 -16.13 -11.23
N GLU A 219 -28.25 -15.38 -11.74
CA GLU A 219 -26.84 -15.76 -11.74
C GLU A 219 -26.17 -15.50 -10.40
N TYR A 220 -26.42 -14.32 -9.82
CA TYR A 220 -25.86 -13.90 -8.54
C TYR A 220 -26.15 -14.91 -7.43
N GLN A 221 -27.40 -15.39 -7.35
CA GLN A 221 -27.90 -16.32 -6.33
C GLN A 221 -27.75 -15.77 -4.89
N PRO A 222 -28.63 -16.16 -3.95
CA PRO A 222 -28.42 -15.82 -2.55
C PRO A 222 -27.15 -16.51 -2.04
N PRO A 223 -26.36 -15.87 -1.15
CA PRO A 223 -25.17 -16.46 -0.55
C PRO A 223 -25.44 -17.86 0.04
N SER A 224 -24.43 -18.72 0.07
CA SER A 224 -24.58 -20.12 0.52
C SER A 224 -25.12 -20.26 1.95
N TRP A 225 -24.79 -19.32 2.83
CA TRP A 225 -25.31 -19.27 4.21
C TRP A 225 -26.81 -18.92 4.26
N VAL A 226 -27.33 -18.17 3.29
CA VAL A 226 -28.77 -17.88 3.14
C VAL A 226 -29.51 -19.11 2.61
N GLN A 227 -28.91 -19.82 1.66
CA GLN A 227 -29.49 -21.05 1.12
C GLN A 227 -29.59 -22.17 2.16
N ASN A 228 -28.69 -22.18 3.14
CA ASN A 228 -28.59 -23.17 4.20
C ASN A 228 -29.24 -22.73 5.52
N ALA A 229 -29.82 -21.52 5.60
CA ALA A 229 -30.48 -21.03 6.79
C ALA A 229 -31.88 -21.65 6.93
N ASP A 230 -32.07 -22.45 7.99
CA ASP A 230 -33.41 -22.80 8.46
C ASP A 230 -34.12 -21.48 8.83
N ASN A 231 -35.38 -21.32 8.41
CA ASN A 231 -36.26 -20.13 8.56
C ASN A 231 -36.40 -19.51 9.97
N ASN A 232 -35.63 -19.97 10.97
CA ASN A 232 -35.81 -19.69 12.38
C ASN A 232 -34.53 -19.39 13.17
N SER A 233 -33.39 -19.14 12.53
CA SER A 233 -32.17 -18.67 13.22
C SER A 233 -32.15 -17.14 13.32
N PHE A 234 -32.13 -16.64 14.55
CA PHE A 234 -32.13 -15.22 14.91
C PHE A 234 -30.82 -14.53 14.51
N GLY A 235 -30.91 -13.40 13.79
CA GLY A 235 -29.79 -12.54 13.33
C GLY A 235 -29.05 -13.21 12.16
N TYR A 236 -29.24 -12.88 10.89
CA TYR A 236 -29.18 -11.59 10.23
C TYR A 236 -30.17 -11.57 9.04
N ASP A 237 -31.24 -10.78 9.11
CA ASP A 237 -32.17 -10.52 7.99
C ASP A 237 -31.58 -9.46 7.05
N MET A 238 -30.35 -9.68 6.59
CA MET A 238 -29.68 -8.75 5.68
C MET A 238 -30.38 -8.81 4.32
N GLY A 239 -31.04 -7.74 3.90
CA GLY A 239 -31.75 -7.66 2.63
C GLY A 239 -30.84 -7.49 1.41
N TRP A 240 -29.53 -7.53 1.60
CA TRP A 240 -28.54 -7.13 0.59
C TRP A 240 -28.58 -7.93 -0.72
N TRP A 241 -28.95 -9.22 -0.69
CA TRP A 241 -29.10 -10.03 -1.91
C TRP A 241 -30.55 -10.07 -2.44
N LYS A 242 -31.47 -9.29 -1.86
CA LYS A 242 -32.88 -9.29 -2.30
C LYS A 242 -33.02 -8.58 -3.65
N GLU A 243 -34.07 -8.96 -4.38
CA GLU A 243 -34.39 -8.42 -5.71
C GLU A 243 -34.57 -6.89 -5.69
N GLU A 244 -34.98 -6.30 -4.57
CA GLU A 244 -35.09 -4.84 -4.43
C GLU A 244 -33.73 -4.14 -4.57
N HIS A 245 -32.66 -4.69 -3.99
CA HIS A 245 -31.32 -4.13 -4.12
C HIS A 245 -30.81 -4.24 -5.55
N PHE A 246 -30.94 -5.44 -6.14
CA PHE A 246 -30.57 -5.69 -7.53
C PHE A 246 -31.27 -4.71 -8.49
N ASN A 247 -32.59 -4.54 -8.33
CA ASN A 247 -33.37 -3.61 -9.14
C ASN A 247 -33.07 -2.13 -8.86
N ALA A 248 -32.58 -1.79 -7.67
CA ALA A 248 -32.14 -0.43 -7.35
C ALA A 248 -30.81 -0.09 -8.05
N SER A 249 -29.94 -1.10 -8.19
CA SER A 249 -28.65 -1.00 -8.88
C SER A 249 -28.77 -1.05 -10.41
N ASP A 250 -29.77 -1.76 -10.94
CA ASP A 250 -30.15 -1.76 -12.36
C ASP A 250 -30.69 -0.37 -12.76
N ALA A 251 -29.80 0.46 -13.32
CA ALA A 251 -30.07 1.85 -13.58
C ALA A 251 -30.93 2.02 -14.84
N ASP A 252 -30.68 1.20 -15.87
CA ASP A 252 -31.39 1.24 -17.15
C ASP A 252 -32.65 0.35 -17.21
N GLY A 253 -32.79 -0.58 -16.27
CA GLY A 253 -33.98 -1.41 -16.08
C GLY A 253 -34.07 -2.60 -17.04
N ASP A 254 -32.95 -3.07 -17.58
CA ASP A 254 -32.91 -4.19 -18.51
C ASP A 254 -32.92 -5.58 -17.81
N GLY A 255 -32.83 -5.59 -16.48
CA GLY A 255 -32.84 -6.78 -15.64
C GLY A 255 -31.48 -7.48 -15.51
N LEU A 256 -30.41 -6.87 -16.02
CA LEU A 256 -29.04 -7.37 -16.01
C LEU A 256 -28.11 -6.27 -15.47
N LEU A 257 -27.16 -6.62 -14.61
CA LEU A 257 -26.17 -5.65 -14.15
C LEU A 257 -24.94 -5.70 -15.07
N ASN A 258 -24.66 -4.59 -15.75
CA ASN A 258 -23.36 -4.39 -16.39
C ASN A 258 -22.26 -4.14 -15.34
N ILE A 259 -20.98 -4.09 -15.74
CA ILE A 259 -19.87 -3.93 -14.78
C ILE A 259 -19.97 -2.67 -13.91
N THR A 260 -20.53 -1.57 -14.42
CA THR A 260 -20.69 -0.33 -13.64
C THR A 260 -21.82 -0.47 -12.63
N GLU A 261 -22.94 -1.07 -13.03
CA GLU A 261 -24.09 -1.29 -12.14
C GLU A 261 -23.81 -2.38 -11.10
N PHE A 262 -23.02 -3.39 -11.47
CA PHE A 262 -22.56 -4.42 -10.55
C PHE A 262 -21.54 -3.85 -9.55
N ASN A 263 -20.66 -2.94 -10.00
CA ASN A 263 -19.78 -2.19 -9.08
C ASN A 263 -20.60 -1.38 -8.09
N ASP A 264 -21.62 -0.65 -8.55
CA ASP A 264 -22.53 0.11 -7.69
C ASP A 264 -23.29 -0.82 -6.74
N PHE A 265 -23.76 -1.98 -7.19
CA PHE A 265 -24.40 -3.00 -6.37
C PHE A 265 -23.50 -3.54 -5.25
N LEU A 266 -22.21 -3.76 -5.51
CA LEU A 266 -21.26 -4.20 -4.48
C LEU A 266 -20.83 -3.04 -3.56
N HIS A 267 -20.82 -1.81 -4.07
CA HIS A 267 -20.32 -0.61 -3.41
C HIS A 267 -21.33 0.55 -3.44
N PRO A 268 -22.53 0.40 -2.83
CA PRO A 268 -23.59 1.40 -2.97
C PRO A 268 -23.25 2.74 -2.32
N ALA A 269 -22.33 2.77 -1.35
CA ALA A 269 -21.80 3.99 -0.74
C ALA A 269 -21.09 4.91 -1.75
N ASP A 270 -20.51 4.34 -2.81
CA ASP A 270 -19.79 5.06 -3.87
C ASP A 270 -20.68 5.44 -5.05
N SER A 271 -21.89 4.87 -5.09
CA SER A 271 -22.80 5.07 -6.21
C SER A 271 -23.33 6.50 -6.27
N LYS A 272 -23.52 6.97 -7.49
CA LYS A 272 -24.24 8.22 -7.79
C LYS A 272 -25.70 7.97 -8.14
N ASN A 273 -26.15 6.70 -8.12
CA ASN A 273 -27.50 6.31 -8.45
C ASN A 273 -28.44 6.66 -7.28
N PRO A 274 -29.37 7.61 -7.45
CA PRO A 274 -30.26 8.03 -6.38
C PRO A 274 -31.22 6.92 -5.92
N LYS A 275 -31.58 5.97 -6.80
CA LYS A 275 -32.43 4.82 -6.41
C LYS A 275 -31.69 3.94 -5.41
N LEU A 276 -30.41 3.69 -5.67
CA LEU A 276 -29.57 2.83 -4.85
C LEU A 276 -29.24 3.49 -3.50
N LEU A 277 -28.92 4.78 -3.48
CA LEU A 277 -28.73 5.53 -2.24
C LEU A 277 -30.01 5.58 -1.39
N GLN A 278 -31.18 5.71 -2.03
CA GLN A 278 -32.46 5.65 -1.33
C GLN A 278 -32.71 4.24 -0.76
N TRP A 279 -32.39 3.19 -1.52
CA TRP A 279 -32.47 1.82 -1.03
C TRP A 279 -31.55 1.60 0.18
N LEU A 280 -30.31 2.11 0.13
CA LEU A 280 -29.37 2.03 1.25
C LEU A 280 -29.93 2.72 2.50
N CYS A 281 -30.57 3.88 2.36
CA CYS A 281 -31.26 4.54 3.48
C CYS A 281 -32.40 3.70 4.05
N LYS A 282 -33.19 3.04 3.19
CA LYS A 282 -34.26 2.14 3.65
C LYS A 282 -33.71 0.94 4.41
N GLU A 283 -32.58 0.39 3.97
CA GLU A 283 -31.95 -0.72 4.66
C GLU A 283 -31.47 -0.29 6.06
N GLU A 284 -30.88 0.89 6.18
CA GLU A 284 -30.52 1.46 7.49
C GLU A 284 -31.72 1.61 8.43
N VAL A 285 -32.87 2.04 7.90
CA VAL A 285 -34.12 2.09 8.67
C VAL A 285 -34.52 0.68 9.12
N ARG A 286 -34.59 -0.29 8.20
CA ARG A 286 -35.01 -1.67 8.52
C ARG A 286 -34.13 -2.35 9.57
N GLU A 287 -32.83 -2.09 9.55
CA GLU A 287 -31.89 -2.67 10.51
C GLU A 287 -32.08 -2.13 11.93
N ARG A 288 -32.53 -0.88 12.06
CA ARG A 288 -32.58 -0.15 13.35
C ARG A 288 -33.99 -0.05 13.92
N ASP A 289 -34.99 -0.10 13.05
CA ASP A 289 -36.41 -0.11 13.37
C ASP A 289 -36.76 -1.37 14.18
N THR A 290 -36.72 -1.22 15.49
CA THR A 290 -36.90 -2.32 16.44
C THR A 290 -38.38 -2.57 16.70
N ASP A 291 -39.21 -1.53 16.63
CA ASP A 291 -40.65 -1.62 16.85
C ASP A 291 -41.47 -1.86 15.58
N LYS A 292 -40.82 -1.88 14.41
CA LYS A 292 -41.34 -2.21 13.08
C LYS A 292 -42.37 -1.19 12.58
N ASP A 293 -42.14 0.08 12.85
CA ASP A 293 -42.99 1.19 12.41
C ASP A 293 -42.55 1.85 11.09
N GLU A 294 -41.54 1.27 10.43
CA GLU A 294 -40.90 1.72 9.19
C GLU A 294 -40.18 3.07 9.31
N LYS A 295 -39.88 3.52 10.53
CA LYS A 295 -39.17 4.76 10.81
C LYS A 295 -38.15 4.55 11.92
N ILE A 296 -37.30 5.56 12.16
CA ILE A 296 -36.34 5.55 13.26
C ILE A 296 -36.79 6.55 14.32
N ASN A 297 -37.15 6.05 15.50
CA ASN A 297 -37.43 6.91 16.65
C ASN A 297 -36.13 7.40 17.32
N PHE A 298 -36.23 8.40 18.21
CA PHE A 298 -35.04 8.97 18.87
C PHE A 298 -34.17 7.94 19.60
N LYS A 299 -34.78 6.92 20.22
CA LYS A 299 -34.04 5.90 20.97
C LYS A 299 -33.22 5.02 20.02
N GLU A 300 -33.79 4.63 18.89
CA GLU A 300 -33.11 3.85 17.84
C GLU A 300 -31.99 4.66 17.20
N PHE A 301 -32.24 5.94 16.91
CA PHE A 301 -31.19 6.85 16.44
C PHE A 301 -30.04 6.96 17.44
N PHE A 302 -30.35 7.19 18.72
CA PHE A 302 -29.34 7.40 19.75
C PHE A 302 -28.45 6.18 19.98
N HIS A 303 -29.02 4.98 19.94
CA HIS A 303 -28.25 3.75 20.16
C HIS A 303 -27.63 3.16 18.89
N GLY A 304 -28.18 3.45 17.70
CA GLY A 304 -27.81 2.80 16.44
C GLY A 304 -27.15 3.69 15.38
N LEU A 305 -27.31 5.02 15.42
CA LEU A 305 -26.76 5.93 14.40
C LEU A 305 -25.92 7.05 14.98
N PHE A 306 -26.22 7.51 16.20
CA PHE A 306 -25.63 8.71 16.73
C PHE A 306 -24.10 8.67 16.79
N ASP A 307 -23.51 7.56 17.21
CA ASP A 307 -22.05 7.41 17.25
C ASP A 307 -21.42 7.44 15.86
N LEU A 308 -22.09 6.84 14.86
CA LEU A 308 -21.65 6.87 13.47
C LEU A 308 -21.68 8.31 12.94
N VAL A 309 -22.75 9.07 13.22
CA VAL A 309 -22.92 10.40 12.63
C VAL A 309 -22.11 11.48 13.39
N ARG A 310 -21.87 11.32 14.69
CA ARG A 310 -21.14 12.29 15.53
C ARG A 310 -19.63 12.22 15.35
N ASN A 311 -19.04 11.03 15.18
CA ASN A 311 -17.58 10.83 15.16
C ASN A 311 -16.85 11.48 13.96
N TYR A 312 -17.53 12.28 13.12
CA TYR A 312 -16.96 12.93 11.94
C TYR A 312 -16.44 14.35 12.15
N GLU A 313 -16.72 15.00 13.29
CA GLU A 313 -16.26 16.39 13.53
C GLU A 313 -15.26 16.54 14.69
N GLU A 314 -15.07 15.52 15.53
CA GLU A 314 -14.17 15.63 16.69
C GLU A 314 -12.96 14.69 16.56
N GLU A 315 -11.83 15.28 16.18
CA GLU A 315 -10.49 14.72 16.33
C GLU A 315 -10.23 14.36 17.81
N ASN A 316 -10.59 13.16 18.24
CA ASN A 316 -9.98 12.52 19.41
C ASN A 316 -10.34 11.03 19.47
N HIS A 317 -9.47 10.21 18.87
CA HIS A 317 -9.35 8.79 19.19
C HIS A 317 -8.86 8.64 20.64
N ASN A 318 -9.77 8.72 21.60
CA ASN A 318 -9.65 8.14 22.94
C ASN A 318 -10.89 8.50 23.75
N SER A 319 -11.96 7.73 23.63
CA SER A 319 -13.06 7.79 24.59
C SER A 319 -13.60 6.38 24.81
N SER A 320 -13.11 5.79 25.89
CA SER A 320 -13.70 4.63 26.54
C SER A 320 -15.21 4.80 26.63
N HIS A 321 -15.95 3.81 26.11
CA HIS A 321 -17.41 3.72 26.11
C HIS A 321 -18.03 3.93 27.50
N GLN A 322 -18.34 5.17 27.83
CA GLN A 322 -19.31 5.49 28.88
C GLN A 322 -20.45 6.27 28.22
N PHE A 323 -21.58 5.59 28.06
CA PHE A 323 -22.89 6.20 27.84
C PHE A 323 -23.17 7.09 29.07
N ASP A 324 -22.75 8.34 29.02
CA ASP A 324 -23.12 9.35 30.01
C ASP A 324 -24.36 10.10 29.50
N ASP A 325 -25.27 10.47 30.41
CA ASP A 325 -26.46 11.30 30.13
C ASP A 325 -26.09 12.64 29.44
N SER A 326 -24.82 13.04 29.55
CA SER A 326 -24.20 14.16 28.84
C SER A 326 -24.34 14.10 27.30
N MET A 327 -24.45 12.90 26.70
CA MET A 327 -24.55 12.72 25.24
C MET A 327 -25.98 12.80 24.68
N GLU A 328 -27.01 12.79 25.52
CA GLU A 328 -28.40 12.85 25.04
C GLU A 328 -28.71 14.22 24.40
N ALA A 329 -28.19 15.31 24.97
CA ALA A 329 -28.40 16.66 24.47
C ALA A 329 -27.87 16.89 23.03
N PRO A 330 -26.61 16.54 22.69
CA PRO A 330 -26.13 16.65 21.31
C PRO A 330 -26.87 15.68 20.36
N ALA A 331 -27.25 14.49 20.82
CA ALA A 331 -28.06 13.57 20.03
C ALA A 331 -29.43 14.14 19.69
N ARG A 332 -30.14 14.73 20.66
CA ARG A 332 -31.42 15.38 20.43
C ARG A 332 -31.32 16.55 19.45
N ASN A 333 -30.23 17.31 19.53
CA ASN A 333 -29.99 18.41 18.59
C ASN A 333 -29.82 17.88 17.16
N LEU A 334 -28.97 16.87 16.97
CA LEU A 334 -28.75 16.27 15.65
C LEU A 334 -30.03 15.62 15.11
N PHE A 335 -30.76 14.87 15.94
CA PHE A 335 -32.04 14.28 15.57
C PHE A 335 -33.03 15.35 15.09
N ALA A 336 -33.19 16.44 15.84
CA ALA A 336 -34.07 17.54 15.45
C ALA A 336 -33.61 18.32 14.21
N GLN A 337 -32.32 18.23 13.84
CA GLN A 337 -31.82 18.78 12.57
C GLN A 337 -32.15 17.89 11.37
N LEU A 338 -32.22 16.57 11.59
CA LEU A 338 -32.52 15.58 10.56
C LEU A 338 -34.03 15.44 10.33
N ASP A 339 -34.83 15.44 11.40
CA ASP A 339 -36.30 15.45 11.39
C ASP A 339 -36.80 16.79 10.79
N LYS A 340 -37.03 16.80 9.47
CA LYS A 340 -37.42 17.99 8.72
C LYS A 340 -38.91 18.25 8.78
N ASP A 341 -39.72 17.21 8.86
CA ASP A 341 -41.16 17.33 8.91
C ASP A 341 -41.71 17.49 10.33
N GLY A 342 -40.88 17.25 11.35
CA GLY A 342 -41.17 17.46 12.76
C GLY A 342 -42.12 16.42 13.34
N ASP A 343 -42.20 15.24 12.73
CA ASP A 343 -43.10 14.17 13.18
C ASP A 343 -42.54 13.38 14.37
N GLY A 344 -41.28 13.62 14.74
CA GLY A 344 -40.58 12.97 15.85
C GLY A 344 -39.89 11.65 15.47
N TYR A 345 -39.80 11.34 14.19
CA TYR A 345 -39.17 10.15 13.62
C TYR A 345 -38.24 10.55 12.46
N LEU A 346 -37.34 9.66 12.07
CA LEU A 346 -36.53 9.83 10.86
C LEU A 346 -36.98 8.84 9.79
N SER A 347 -37.35 9.38 8.65
CA SER A 347 -37.66 8.61 7.43
C SER A 347 -36.39 8.29 6.62
N ASP A 348 -36.50 7.35 5.68
CA ASP A 348 -35.42 7.01 4.74
C ASP A 348 -34.96 8.24 3.92
N ALA A 349 -35.87 9.14 3.56
CA ALA A 349 -35.53 10.39 2.89
C ALA A 349 -34.73 11.37 3.76
N GLU A 350 -34.93 11.36 5.08
CA GLU A 350 -34.22 12.23 6.03
C GLU A 350 -32.86 11.69 6.44
N LEU A 351 -32.61 10.39 6.24
CA LEU A 351 -31.29 9.78 6.39
C LEU A 351 -30.36 10.05 5.20
N LEU A 352 -30.91 10.31 4.01
CA LEU A 352 -30.12 10.52 2.79
C LEU A 352 -28.96 11.53 2.93
N PRO A 353 -29.10 12.68 3.61
CA PRO A 353 -28.00 13.63 3.80
C PRO A 353 -26.85 13.11 4.70
N ILE A 354 -27.12 12.13 5.56
CA ILE A 354 -26.13 11.54 6.48
C ILE A 354 -25.69 10.14 6.05
N ILE A 355 -26.22 9.59 4.95
CA ILE A 355 -25.89 8.24 4.52
C ILE A 355 -24.40 8.07 4.25
N GLY A 356 -23.72 9.09 3.72
CA GLY A 356 -22.27 9.07 3.51
C GLY A 356 -21.44 9.12 4.79
N LYS A 357 -22.04 9.44 5.95
CA LYS A 357 -21.39 9.32 7.28
C LYS A 357 -21.58 7.93 7.87
N ILE A 358 -22.71 7.30 7.57
CA ILE A 358 -23.04 5.93 8.00
C ILE A 358 -22.25 4.92 7.17
N HIS A 359 -22.22 5.12 5.85
CA HIS A 359 -21.52 4.35 4.84
C HIS A 359 -20.51 5.24 4.12
N PRO A 360 -19.26 5.31 4.60
CA PRO A 360 -18.28 6.22 4.04
C PRO A 360 -17.82 5.72 2.68
N SER A 361 -17.82 6.62 1.70
CA SER A 361 -17.35 6.33 0.34
C SER A 361 -15.83 6.25 0.25
N GLU A 362 -15.33 5.68 -0.84
CA GLU A 362 -13.92 5.72 -1.23
C GLU A 362 -13.40 7.16 -1.31
N HIS A 363 -14.26 8.14 -1.66
CA HIS A 363 -13.87 9.55 -1.63
C HIS A 363 -13.55 10.00 -0.19
N TYR A 364 -14.35 9.58 0.79
CA TYR A 364 -14.09 9.90 2.19
C TYR A 364 -12.74 9.32 2.63
N TYR A 365 -12.49 8.04 2.37
CA TYR A 365 -11.22 7.40 2.76
C TYR A 365 -10.02 7.98 2.01
N ALA A 366 -10.17 8.30 0.72
CA ALA A 366 -9.15 8.97 -0.07
C ALA A 366 -8.78 10.35 0.51
N LYS A 367 -9.77 11.10 1.00
CA LYS A 367 -9.58 12.38 1.68
C LYS A 367 -8.87 12.20 3.01
N GLN A 368 -9.30 11.27 3.86
CA GLN A 368 -8.64 10.97 5.13
C GLN A 368 -7.16 10.58 4.93
N GLN A 369 -6.87 9.81 3.89
CA GLN A 369 -5.49 9.48 3.53
C GLN A 369 -4.70 10.71 3.05
N ALA A 370 -5.31 11.61 2.27
CA ALA A 370 -4.68 12.85 1.84
C ALA A 370 -4.39 13.78 3.04
N ASP A 371 -5.37 13.97 3.92
CA ASP A 371 -5.26 14.76 5.16
C ASP A 371 -4.13 14.22 6.05
N TYR A 372 -4.06 12.89 6.22
CA TYR A 372 -2.98 12.25 6.96
C TYR A 372 -1.62 12.54 6.30
N ILE A 373 -1.49 12.36 4.98
CA ILE A 373 -0.23 12.58 4.27
C ILE A 373 0.24 14.04 4.41
N ILE A 374 -0.66 15.00 4.21
CA ILE A 374 -0.36 16.42 4.36
C ILE A 374 0.07 16.70 5.81
N SER A 375 -0.68 16.23 6.81
CA SER A 375 -0.35 16.46 8.23
C SER A 375 1.06 15.98 8.64
N GLN A 376 1.60 14.97 7.94
CA GLN A 376 2.90 14.39 8.24
C GLN A 376 4.03 14.95 7.38
N ALA A 377 3.77 15.32 6.13
CA ALA A 377 4.78 15.73 5.16
C ALA A 377 4.91 17.26 5.00
N ASP A 378 3.83 18.02 5.23
CA ASP A 378 3.79 19.49 5.16
C ASP A 378 4.61 20.07 6.32
N THR A 379 5.83 20.49 6.01
CA THR A 379 6.82 20.89 7.02
C THR A 379 6.68 22.37 7.35
N ASP A 380 6.32 23.19 6.35
CA ASP A 380 6.15 24.63 6.54
C ASP A 380 4.72 25.04 6.93
N LYS A 381 3.78 24.09 6.90
CA LYS A 381 2.37 24.20 7.31
C LYS A 381 1.57 25.15 6.43
N ASP A 382 1.87 25.19 5.14
CA ASP A 382 1.11 25.97 4.17
C ASP A 382 -0.16 25.27 3.66
N GLY A 383 -0.38 24.01 4.07
CA GLY A 383 -1.54 23.18 3.72
C GLY A 383 -1.42 22.50 2.37
N ARG A 384 -0.23 22.55 1.73
CA ARG A 384 0.06 21.94 0.43
C ARG A 384 1.43 21.25 0.50
N LEU A 385 1.75 20.48 -0.52
CA LEU A 385 2.99 19.71 -0.56
C LEU A 385 3.85 20.11 -1.75
N THR A 386 5.07 20.53 -1.43
CA THR A 386 6.11 20.71 -2.44
C THR A 386 6.81 19.38 -2.73
N LEU A 387 7.43 19.28 -3.91
CA LEU A 387 8.23 18.11 -4.27
C LEU A 387 9.35 17.83 -3.25
N THR A 388 9.94 18.89 -2.69
CA THR A 388 10.99 18.77 -1.66
C THR A 388 10.44 18.09 -0.42
N GLU A 389 9.27 18.50 0.08
CA GLU A 389 8.63 17.88 1.25
C GLU A 389 8.29 16.41 1.02
N MET A 390 7.82 16.06 -0.19
CA MET A 390 7.59 14.67 -0.55
C MET A 390 8.86 13.82 -0.49
N ILE A 391 9.97 14.35 -1.03
CA ILE A 391 11.26 13.64 -1.08
C ILE A 391 11.92 13.54 0.31
N GLU A 392 11.71 14.54 1.17
CA GLU A 392 12.22 14.54 2.55
C GLU A 392 11.40 13.64 3.48
N ASN A 393 10.11 13.44 3.18
CA ASN A 393 9.19 12.59 3.94
C ASN A 393 8.61 11.43 3.09
N PRO A 394 9.43 10.61 2.42
CA PRO A 394 8.95 9.65 1.43
C PRO A 394 8.12 8.52 2.05
N TYR A 395 8.40 8.19 3.31
CA TYR A 395 7.74 7.10 4.04
C TYR A 395 6.25 7.36 4.31
N VAL A 396 5.83 8.63 4.35
CA VAL A 396 4.43 8.99 4.58
C VAL A 396 3.53 8.51 3.44
N PHE A 397 4.03 8.57 2.19
CA PHE A 397 3.28 8.18 0.99
C PHE A 397 3.14 6.67 0.82
N TYR A 398 4.01 5.89 1.45
CA TYR A 398 3.98 4.43 1.39
C TYR A 398 3.47 3.82 2.72
N SER A 399 2.84 4.63 3.60
CA SER A 399 2.25 4.19 4.88
C SER A 399 1.28 3.01 4.73
N ALA A 400 0.54 2.96 3.62
CA ALA A 400 -0.35 1.87 3.26
C ALA A 400 0.33 0.48 3.20
N ILE A 401 1.66 0.45 2.98
CA ILE A 401 2.48 -0.78 2.92
C ILE A 401 3.55 -0.82 4.03
N PHE A 402 3.41 0.04 5.05
CA PHE A 402 4.28 0.10 6.24
C PHE A 402 3.61 -0.48 7.49
N ASN A 403 2.73 -1.48 7.38
CA ASN A 403 2.25 -2.15 8.58
C ASN A 403 3.44 -2.77 9.34
N ASP A 404 3.96 -2.00 10.31
CA ASP A 404 4.81 -2.45 11.41
C ASP A 404 3.90 -3.21 12.39
N ASP A 405 3.21 -4.24 11.91
CA ASP A 405 2.56 -5.24 12.76
C ASP A 405 3.67 -6.15 13.31
N GLU A 406 4.51 -5.59 14.17
CA GLU A 406 5.17 -6.29 15.27
C GLU A 406 4.41 -6.11 16.60
N GLU A 407 3.25 -5.44 16.60
CA GLU A 407 2.39 -5.33 17.78
C GLU A 407 1.00 -5.92 17.52
N GLU A 408 0.68 -6.94 18.33
CA GLU A 408 -0.64 -7.52 18.60
C GLU A 408 -1.13 -8.67 17.71
N ASP A 409 -0.33 -9.75 17.76
CA ASP A 409 -0.81 -11.14 17.72
C ASP A 409 -1.72 -11.40 18.95
N TYR A 410 -2.88 -10.73 19.02
CA TYR A 410 -4.00 -11.15 19.87
C TYR A 410 -4.91 -12.03 19.02
N GLU A 411 -4.50 -13.28 18.95
CA GLU A 411 -5.28 -14.44 18.54
C GLU A 411 -6.59 -14.50 19.36
N PHE A 412 -7.61 -13.74 18.95
CA PHE A 412 -8.97 -13.93 19.45
C PHE A 412 -9.59 -15.10 18.69
N HIS A 413 -9.26 -16.30 19.17
CA HIS A 413 -10.05 -17.50 18.88
C HIS A 413 -11.46 -17.29 19.47
N ASP A 414 -12.43 -16.94 18.64
CA ASP A 414 -13.84 -17.19 18.96
C ASP A 414 -14.15 -18.67 18.67
N GLU A 415 -13.60 -19.54 19.51
CA GLU A 415 -14.32 -20.75 19.90
C GLU A 415 -15.36 -20.29 20.94
N PHE A 416 -16.64 -20.63 20.73
CA PHE A 416 -17.84 -20.29 21.54
C PHE A 416 -18.41 -18.87 21.27
N ARG A 417 -19.61 -18.69 20.70
CA ARG A 417 -20.86 -19.41 20.99
C ARG A 417 -21.99 -18.99 20.04
#